data_AF-A0A8S3Y3Q5-F1
#
_entry.id   AF-A0A8S3Y3Q5-F1
#
_cell.length_a   1.000
_cell.length_b   1.000
_cell.length_c   1.000
_cell.angle_alpha   90.00
_cell.angle_beta   90.00
_cell.angle_gamma   90.00
#
_symmetry.space_group_name_H-M   'P 1'
#
loop_
_entity.id
_entity.type
_entity.pdbx_description
1 polymer ?
#
loop_
_entity_poly.entity_id
_entity_poly.type
_entity_poly.pdbx_seq_one_letter_code
_entity_poly.pdbx_strand_id
1 'polypeptide(L)'
;MTDPFVVSEFFALLEETLANLNMLEKPEFIWNLDETSLSLDPTKTKVVGKIIKPCSRTTYGTGKENITVLATVNAAVNWVEANFHTEEMNKENWQYEIEKYQKEEDNTRKEEEQKKNTRNINITRRIRDKNTRIRKIRENKKNRRR
;
A
#
# COMPACT_ATOMS: atom_id res chain seq x y z
N MET A 1 3.21 21.42 -26.46
CA MET A 1 1.74 21.44 -26.39
C MET A 1 1.29 20.02 -26.61
N THR A 2 0.52 19.47 -25.66
CA THR A 2 0.00 18.10 -25.74
C THR A 2 -1.16 18.06 -26.74
N ASP A 3 -1.24 17.00 -27.54
CA ASP A 3 -2.31 16.83 -28.54
C ASP A 3 -3.68 16.66 -27.85
N PRO A 4 -4.66 17.56 -28.10
CA PRO A 4 -6.00 17.46 -27.52
C PRO A 4 -6.71 16.14 -27.80
N PHE A 5 -6.45 15.51 -28.95
CA PHE A 5 -7.11 14.24 -29.32
C PHE A 5 -6.64 13.10 -28.43
N VAL A 6 -5.33 12.99 -28.21
CA VAL A 6 -4.72 11.99 -27.33
C VAL A 6 -5.19 12.17 -25.89
N VAL A 7 -5.26 13.42 -25.42
CA VAL A 7 -5.75 13.73 -24.07
C VAL A 7 -7.23 13.33 -23.92
N SER A 8 -8.06 13.66 -24.91
CA SER A 8 -9.49 13.33 -24.87
C SER A 8 -9.74 11.82 -24.90
N GLU A 9 -9.02 11.08 -25.74
CA GLU A 9 -9.14 9.62 -25.86
C GLU A 9 -8.71 8.92 -24.57
N PHE A 10 -7.59 9.37 -23.98
CA PHE A 10 -7.13 8.86 -22.69
C PHE A 10 -8.18 9.02 -21.59
N PHE A 11 -8.76 10.22 -21.44
CA PHE A 11 -9.75 10.47 -20.40
C PHE A 11 -11.08 9.75 -20.65
N ALA A 12 -11.49 9.59 -21.90
CA ALA A 12 -12.67 8.80 -22.24
C ALA A 12 -12.49 7.31 -21.84
N LEU A 13 -11.33 6.73 -22.17
CA LEU A 13 -11.00 5.35 -21.78
C LEU A 13 -10.89 5.21 -20.26
N LEU A 14 -10.30 6.19 -19.57
CA LEU A 14 -10.21 6.20 -18.12
C LEU A 14 -11.60 6.24 -17.47
N GLU A 15 -12.50 7.10 -17.95
CA GLU A 15 -13.86 7.19 -17.43
C GLU A 15 -14.63 5.88 -17.64
N GLU A 16 -14.54 5.29 -18.84
CA GLU A 16 -15.18 4.01 -19.17
C GLU A 16 -14.66 2.87 -18.27
N THR A 17 -13.35 2.78 -18.09
CA THR A 17 -12.74 1.74 -17.24
C THR A 17 -13.13 1.90 -15.76
N LEU A 18 -13.13 3.13 -15.24
CA LEU A 18 -13.57 3.41 -13.87
C LEU A 18 -15.05 3.10 -13.64
N ALA A 19 -15.90 3.38 -14.64
CA ALA A 19 -17.31 3.02 -14.62
C ALA A 19 -17.49 1.49 -14.61
N ASN A 20 -16.82 0.78 -15.51
CA ASN A 20 -16.87 -0.68 -15.63
C ASN A 20 -16.40 -1.40 -14.35
N LEU A 21 -15.42 -0.84 -13.65
CA LEU A 21 -14.87 -1.39 -12.41
C LEU A 21 -15.59 -0.91 -11.14
N ASN A 22 -16.61 -0.03 -11.27
CA ASN A 22 -17.34 0.56 -10.15
C ASN A 22 -16.43 1.29 -9.14
N MET A 23 -15.51 2.10 -9.68
CA MET A 23 -14.46 2.83 -8.96
C MET A 23 -14.63 4.35 -8.97
N LEU A 24 -15.61 4.91 -9.69
CA LEU A 24 -15.82 6.36 -9.82
C LEU A 24 -15.93 7.09 -8.47
N GLU A 25 -16.59 6.48 -7.48
CA GLU A 25 -16.77 7.05 -6.14
C GLU A 25 -15.76 6.50 -5.11
N LYS A 26 -14.76 5.75 -5.55
CA LYS A 26 -13.81 5.06 -4.65
C LYS A 26 -12.36 5.36 -5.01
N PRO A 27 -11.92 6.62 -4.85
CA PRO A 27 -10.58 7.06 -5.22
C PRO A 27 -9.48 6.36 -4.40
N GLU A 28 -9.81 5.74 -3.26
CA GLU A 28 -8.92 4.89 -2.49
C GLU A 28 -8.47 3.61 -3.21
N PHE A 29 -9.15 3.18 -4.28
CA PHE A 29 -8.70 2.03 -5.08
C PHE A 29 -7.94 2.44 -6.34
N ILE A 30 -7.80 3.75 -6.60
CA ILE A 30 -7.00 4.26 -7.71
C ILE A 30 -5.58 4.53 -7.21
N TRP A 31 -4.62 3.82 -7.78
CA TRP A 31 -3.21 3.94 -7.41
C TRP A 31 -2.45 4.72 -8.47
N ASN A 32 -1.88 5.84 -8.05
CA ASN A 32 -0.91 6.60 -8.84
C ASN A 32 0.46 6.01 -8.61
N LEU A 33 1.13 5.68 -9.69
CA LEU A 33 2.46 5.12 -9.70
C LEU A 33 3.34 6.02 -10.54
N ASP A 34 4.49 6.41 -9.99
CA ASP A 34 5.46 7.22 -10.72
C ASP A 34 6.89 6.88 -10.32
N GLU A 35 7.81 7.07 -11.26
CA GLU A 35 9.24 6.83 -11.09
C GLU A 35 9.97 8.17 -11.07
N THR A 36 10.84 8.36 -10.08
CA THR A 36 11.70 9.55 -10.01
C THR A 36 13.14 9.15 -9.73
N SER A 37 14.09 9.87 -10.33
CA SER A 37 15.51 9.65 -10.08
C SER A 37 16.05 10.65 -9.06
N LEU A 38 16.62 10.14 -7.99
CA LEU A 38 17.36 10.92 -7.00
C LEU A 38 18.85 10.86 -7.34
N SER A 39 19.42 11.99 -7.76
CA SER A 39 20.85 12.09 -7.97
C SER A 39 21.59 12.15 -6.63
N LEU A 40 22.55 11.25 -6.46
CA LEU A 40 23.45 11.24 -5.30
C LEU A 40 24.58 12.27 -5.43
N ASP A 41 24.67 12.92 -6.58
CA ASP A 41 25.65 13.96 -6.79
C ASP A 41 25.41 15.10 -5.82
N PRO A 42 26.45 15.51 -5.08
CA PRO A 42 26.27 16.52 -4.07
C PRO A 42 26.03 17.86 -4.76
N THR A 43 24.79 18.34 -4.66
CA THR A 43 24.34 19.60 -5.24
C THR A 43 25.20 20.76 -4.70
N LYS A 44 25.34 21.83 -5.51
CA LYS A 44 26.15 23.01 -5.17
C LYS A 44 25.76 23.53 -3.78
N THR A 45 26.59 23.23 -2.81
CA THR A 45 26.41 23.59 -1.40
C THR A 45 27.39 24.73 -1.13
N LYS A 46 26.95 25.73 -0.37
CA LYS A 46 27.82 26.86 -0.01
C LYS A 46 29.01 26.31 0.77
N VAL A 47 30.22 26.68 0.35
CA VAL A 47 31.45 26.32 1.06
C VAL A 47 31.88 27.52 1.92
N VAL A 48 32.17 27.27 3.19
CA VAL A 48 32.73 28.29 4.09
C VAL A 48 34.25 28.28 3.93
N GLY A 49 34.81 29.36 3.39
CA GLY A 49 36.24 29.52 3.14
C GLY A 49 36.82 30.78 3.77
N LYS A 50 38.14 30.96 3.64
CA LYS A 50 38.81 32.19 4.10
C LYS A 50 38.40 33.38 3.22
N ILE A 51 38.27 34.55 3.85
CA ILE A 51 37.98 35.82 3.17
C ILE A 51 39.02 36.06 2.06
N ILE A 52 38.54 36.40 0.85
CA ILE A 52 39.36 36.71 -0.34
C ILE A 52 40.26 35.53 -0.79
N LYS A 53 39.91 34.29 -0.45
CA LYS A 53 40.59 33.11 -1.01
C LYS A 53 39.62 32.24 -1.82
N PRO A 54 40.06 31.71 -2.98
CA PRO A 54 39.28 30.71 -3.70
C PRO A 54 39.12 29.48 -2.80
N CYS A 55 37.91 28.94 -2.77
CA CYS A 55 37.58 27.74 -2.03
C CYS A 55 36.78 26.81 -2.94
N SER A 56 37.27 25.59 -3.12
CA SER A 56 36.60 24.54 -3.88
C SER A 56 36.42 23.31 -3.00
N ARG A 57 35.35 22.56 -3.24
CA ARG A 57 35.17 21.23 -2.68
C ARG A 57 35.62 20.21 -3.70
N THR A 58 36.55 19.34 -3.31
CA THR A 58 36.86 18.13 -4.09
C THR A 58 35.81 17.08 -3.75
N THR A 59 34.97 16.72 -4.72
CA THR A 59 34.04 15.61 -4.59
C THR A 59 34.70 14.35 -5.14
N TYR A 60 34.66 13.25 -4.38
CA TYR A 60 35.08 11.94 -4.84
C TYR A 60 33.83 11.14 -5.24
N GLY A 61 33.83 10.56 -6.44
CA GLY A 61 32.68 9.86 -7.04
C GLY A 61 32.63 10.12 -8.55
N THR A 62 32.01 9.22 -9.33
CA THR A 62 31.90 9.36 -10.81
C THR A 62 30.94 10.47 -11.24
N GLY A 63 30.21 11.09 -10.29
CA GLY A 63 29.34 12.23 -10.57
C GLY A 63 28.11 11.86 -11.41
N LYS A 64 27.65 10.61 -11.28
CA LYS A 64 26.62 10.01 -12.15
C LYS A 64 25.77 8.95 -11.45
N GLU A 65 25.88 8.82 -10.14
CA GLU A 65 25.09 7.83 -9.40
C GLU A 65 23.69 8.38 -9.15
N ASN A 66 22.69 7.69 -9.67
CA ASN A 66 21.29 8.00 -9.45
C ASN A 66 20.64 6.79 -8.78
N ILE A 67 19.78 7.07 -7.80
CA ILE A 67 18.86 6.08 -7.24
C ILE A 67 17.53 6.28 -7.94
N THR A 68 17.01 5.22 -8.56
CA THR A 68 15.63 5.21 -9.02
C THR A 68 14.72 4.92 -7.84
N VAL A 69 13.75 5.79 -7.63
CA VAL A 69 12.72 5.67 -6.60
C VAL A 69 11.38 5.48 -7.29
N LEU A 70 10.79 4.32 -7.06
CA LEU A 70 9.41 4.05 -7.46
C LEU A 70 8.48 4.31 -6.27
N ALA A 71 7.45 5.11 -6.48
CA ALA A 71 6.45 5.39 -5.45
C ALA A 71 5.05 5.13 -5.97
N THR A 72 4.24 4.47 -5.14
CA THR A 72 2.83 4.19 -5.43
C THR A 72 1.96 4.72 -4.28
N VAL A 73 0.98 5.56 -4.62
CA VAL A 73 0.09 6.23 -3.66
C VAL A 73 -1.35 6.26 -4.14
N ASN A 74 -2.30 6.20 -3.21
CA ASN A 74 -3.73 6.40 -3.49
C ASN A 74 -4.32 7.59 -2.73
N ALA A 75 -5.60 7.90 -2.96
CA ALA A 75 -6.29 9.00 -2.28
C ALA A 75 -6.51 8.77 -0.77
N ALA A 76 -6.38 7.53 -0.28
CA ALA A 76 -6.43 7.22 1.15
C ALA A 76 -5.09 7.48 1.86
N VAL A 77 -4.06 7.96 1.14
CA VAL A 77 -2.70 8.16 1.66
C VAL A 77 -2.10 6.83 2.13
N ASN A 78 -2.53 5.72 1.51
CA ASN A 78 -1.83 4.45 1.63
C ASN A 78 -0.60 4.53 0.70
N TRP A 79 0.55 4.17 1.25
CA TRP A 79 1.80 4.09 0.51
C TRP A 79 2.22 2.63 0.47
N VAL A 80 2.54 2.14 -0.73
CA VAL A 80 3.33 0.91 -0.86
C VAL A 80 4.78 1.32 -0.64
N GLU A 81 5.53 0.60 0.19
CA GLU A 81 6.93 0.91 0.49
C GLU A 81 7.72 1.13 -0.80
N ALA A 82 8.41 2.27 -0.89
CA ALA A 82 9.20 2.62 -2.05
C ALA A 82 10.37 1.63 -2.16
N ASN A 83 10.37 0.84 -3.22
CA ASN A 83 11.50 -0.04 -3.51
C ASN A 83 12.62 0.78 -4.14
N PHE A 84 13.77 0.80 -3.48
CA PHE A 84 14.99 1.38 -4.02
C PHE A 84 15.66 0.36 -4.92
N HIS A 85 15.65 0.62 -6.23
CA HIS A 85 16.36 -0.22 -7.18
C HIS A 85 17.66 0.46 -7.61
N THR A 86 18.76 -0.29 -7.55
CA THR A 86 20.09 0.15 -8.02
C THR A 86 20.30 -0.10 -9.52
N GLU A 87 19.36 -0.79 -10.17
CA GLU A 87 19.38 -1.13 -11.59
C GLU A 87 18.08 -0.65 -12.25
N GLU A 88 18.11 -0.37 -13.55
CA GLU A 88 16.91 0.01 -14.31
C GLU A 88 15.84 -1.08 -14.22
N MET A 89 14.61 -0.69 -13.88
CA MET A 89 13.50 -1.61 -13.78
C MET A 89 13.05 -2.08 -15.17
N ASN A 90 13.32 -3.34 -15.49
CA ASN A 90 12.84 -3.98 -16.71
C ASN A 90 11.42 -4.58 -16.52
N LYS A 91 10.75 -4.91 -17.63
CA LYS A 91 9.37 -5.43 -17.62
C LYS A 91 9.17 -6.71 -16.78
N GLU A 92 10.18 -7.57 -16.72
CA GLU A 92 10.12 -8.84 -15.98
C GLU A 92 10.21 -8.60 -14.46
N ASN A 93 11.13 -7.74 -14.03
CA ASN A 93 11.27 -7.32 -12.63
C ASN A 93 10.00 -6.60 -12.15
N TRP A 94 9.39 -5.79 -13.01
CA TRP A 94 8.09 -5.15 -12.78
C TRP A 94 6.98 -6.15 -12.46
N GLN A 95 6.85 -7.19 -13.28
CA GLN A 95 5.77 -8.16 -13.18
C GLN A 95 5.92 -9.00 -11.91
N TYR A 96 7.16 -9.36 -11.57
CA TYR A 96 7.49 -10.05 -10.32
C TYR A 96 7.07 -9.25 -9.09
N GLU A 97 7.39 -7.95 -9.04
CA GLU A 97 7.12 -7.14 -7.85
C GLU A 97 5.61 -6.90 -7.66
N ILE A 98 4.87 -6.71 -8.75
CA ILE A 98 3.39 -6.64 -8.70
C ILE A 98 2.79 -7.94 -8.15
N GLU A 99 3.22 -9.10 -8.67
CA GLU A 99 2.71 -10.39 -8.20
C GLU A 99 3.03 -10.65 -6.73
N LYS A 100 4.20 -10.20 -6.27
CA LYS A 100 4.63 -10.31 -4.87
C LYS A 100 3.70 -9.51 -3.96
N TYR A 101 3.41 -8.25 -4.28
CA TYR A 101 2.48 -7.42 -3.51
C TYR A 101 1.07 -7.99 -3.48
N GLN A 102 0.57 -8.49 -4.62
CA GLN A 102 -0.76 -9.12 -4.68
C GLN A 102 -0.86 -10.36 -3.76
N LYS A 103 0.18 -11.20 -3.75
CA LYS A 103 0.23 -12.38 -2.88
C LYS A 103 0.25 -12.01 -1.39
N GLU A 104 0.97 -10.96 -1.02
CA GLU A 104 0.99 -10.47 0.37
C GLU A 104 -0.38 -9.92 0.80
N GLU A 105 -1.05 -9.14 -0.05
CA GLU A 105 -2.39 -8.61 0.24
C GLU A 105 -3.43 -9.74 0.38
N ASP A 106 -3.37 -10.75 -0.49
CA ASP A 106 -4.26 -11.92 -0.40
C ASP A 106 -4.03 -12.74 0.88
N ASN A 107 -2.79 -12.87 1.32
CA ASN A 107 -2.46 -13.58 2.56
C ASN A 107 -2.98 -12.81 3.79
N THR A 108 -2.80 -11.49 3.84
CA THR A 108 -3.32 -10.67 4.94
C THR A 108 -4.86 -10.72 5.02
N ARG A 109 -5.56 -10.65 3.88
CA ARG A 109 -7.03 -10.81 3.83
C ARG A 109 -7.48 -12.16 4.36
N LYS A 110 -6.82 -13.25 3.95
CA LYS A 110 -7.12 -14.61 4.44
C LYS A 110 -6.92 -14.74 5.95
N GLU A 111 -5.86 -14.15 6.50
CA GLU A 111 -5.63 -14.17 7.95
C GLU A 111 -6.71 -13.42 8.73
N GLU A 112 -7.15 -12.25 8.24
CA GLU A 112 -8.22 -11.50 8.88
C GLU A 112 -9.55 -12.26 8.89
N GLU A 113 -9.85 -12.94 7.78
CA GLU A 113 -11.05 -13.75 7.65
C GLU A 113 -11.02 -14.96 8.61
N GLN A 114 -9.87 -15.62 8.75
CA GLN A 114 -9.67 -16.68 9.74
C GLN A 114 -9.85 -16.16 11.19
N LYS A 115 -9.29 -14.99 11.50
CA LYS A 115 -9.45 -14.33 12.81
C LYS A 115 -10.92 -14.01 13.09
N LYS A 116 -11.67 -13.48 12.13
CA LYS A 116 -13.12 -13.22 12.22
C LYS A 116 -13.91 -14.49 12.46
N ASN A 117 -13.61 -15.55 11.70
CA ASN A 117 -14.31 -16.83 11.82
C ASN A 117 -14.11 -17.46 13.21
N THR A 118 -12.87 -17.43 13.72
CA THR A 118 -12.55 -17.96 15.05
C THR A 118 -13.25 -17.17 16.17
N ARG A 119 -13.34 -15.84 16.04
CA ARG A 119 -14.12 -15.00 16.96
C ARG A 119 -15.61 -15.38 16.95
N ASN A 120 -16.19 -15.57 15.78
CA ASN A 120 -17.61 -15.96 15.64
C ASN A 120 -17.89 -17.33 16.26
N ILE A 121 -17.01 -18.31 16.04
CA ILE A 121 -17.10 -19.65 16.64
C ILE A 121 -17.07 -19.54 18.18
N ASN A 122 -16.15 -18.74 18.73
CA ASN A 122 -16.00 -18.56 20.16
C ASN A 122 -17.22 -17.86 20.80
N ILE A 123 -17.78 -16.84 20.14
CA ILE A 123 -19.02 -16.18 20.59
C ILE A 123 -20.18 -17.18 20.61
N THR A 124 -20.33 -17.97 19.54
CA THR A 124 -21.40 -18.96 19.42
C THR A 124 -21.29 -20.03 20.50
N ARG A 125 -20.08 -20.50 20.81
CA ARG A 125 -19.83 -21.43 21.93
C ARG A 125 -20.23 -20.81 23.28
N ARG A 126 -19.82 -19.57 23.56
CA ARG A 126 -20.19 -18.87 24.81
C ARG A 126 -21.70 -18.72 24.97
N ILE A 127 -22.42 -18.39 23.90
CA ILE A 127 -23.89 -18.29 23.93
C ILE A 127 -24.52 -19.66 24.25
N ARG A 128 -24.03 -20.72 23.61
CA ARG A 128 -24.49 -22.10 23.85
C ARG A 128 -24.28 -22.52 25.31
N ASP A 129 -23.11 -22.26 25.87
CA ASP A 129 -22.77 -22.59 27.26
C ASP A 129 -23.61 -21.80 28.26
N LYS A 130 -23.88 -20.52 27.97
CA LYS A 130 -24.78 -19.70 28.79
C LYS A 130 -26.21 -20.26 28.77
N ASN A 131 -26.69 -20.68 27.61
CA ASN A 131 -28.04 -21.24 27.45
C ASN A 131 -28.19 -22.60 28.16
N THR A 132 -27.20 -23.49 28.08
CA THR A 132 -27.23 -24.76 28.81
C THR A 132 -27.20 -24.55 30.32
N ARG A 133 -26.42 -23.57 30.81
CA ARG A 133 -26.38 -23.21 32.23
C ARG A 133 -27.73 -22.65 32.72
N ILE A 134 -28.36 -21.77 31.94
CA ILE A 134 -29.71 -21.24 32.24
C ILE A 134 -30.74 -22.38 32.28
N ARG A 135 -30.67 -23.34 31.34
CA ARG A 135 -31.57 -24.50 31.32
C ARG A 135 -31.43 -25.36 32.58
N LYS A 136 -30.20 -25.70 32.98
CA LYS A 136 -29.94 -26.45 34.23
C LYS A 136 -30.49 -25.73 35.47
N ILE A 137 -30.33 -24.40 35.54
CA ILE A 137 -30.89 -23.59 36.64
C ILE A 137 -32.42 -23.67 36.66
N ARG A 138 -33.08 -23.60 35.50
CA ARG A 138 -34.55 -23.71 35.38
C ARG A 138 -35.06 -25.09 35.79
N GLU A 139 -34.38 -26.17 35.39
CA GLU A 139 -34.71 -27.54 35.77
C GLU A 139 -34.55 -27.76 37.28
N ASN A 140 -33.44 -27.30 37.88
CA ASN A 140 -33.24 -27.38 39.33
C ASN A 140 -34.30 -26.59 40.12
N LYS A 141 -34.73 -25.41 39.64
CA LYS A 141 -35.81 -24.64 40.26
C LYS A 141 -37.17 -25.34 40.16
N LYS A 142 -37.45 -26.07 39.06
CA LYS A 142 -38.67 -26.88 38.94
C LYS A 142 -38.68 -28.05 39.93
N ASN A 143 -37.56 -28.74 40.09
CA ASN A 143 -37.46 -29.89 40.99
C ASN A 143 -37.56 -29.50 42.48
N ARG A 144 -37.17 -28.27 42.85
CA ARG A 144 -37.33 -27.76 44.23
C ARG A 144 -38.74 -27.32 44.61
N ARG A 145 -39.68 -27.25 43.66
CA ARG A 145 -41.08 -26.83 43.88
C ARG A 145 -42.07 -28.00 43.91
N ARG A 146 -41.58 -29.22 43.69
CA ARG A 146 -42.32 -30.48 43.89
C ARG A 146 -41.87 -31.07 45.22
#